data_AF-A0A7X8RBZ5-F1
#
_entry.id   AF-A0A7X8RBZ5-F1
#
_cell.length_a   1.000
_cell.length_b   1.000
_cell.length_c   1.000
_cell.angle_alpha   90.00
_cell.angle_beta   90.00
_cell.angle_gamma   90.00
#
_symmetry.space_group_name_H-M   'P 1'
#
loop_
_entity.id
_entity.type
_entity.pdbx_description
1 polymer ?
#
loop_
_entity_poly.entity_id
_entity_poly.type
_entity_poly.pdbx_seq_one_letter_code
_entity_poly.pdbx_strand_id
1 'polypeptide(L)'
;DEEGMLVVQSESPMFYADYFQNTYKNMANVFPITQVYTASIPTYVSGPWTFTVGSKKHRADNIADNKTVPSSLRYYNKEIHKAAFALPEFMRQMLE
;
A
#
# COMPACT_ATOMS: atom_id res chain seq x y z
N ASP A 1 -10.40 18.62 -0.46
CA ASP A 1 -11.33 17.48 -0.40
C ASP A 1 -11.25 16.80 0.96
N GLU A 2 -12.40 16.56 1.59
CA GLU A 2 -12.51 16.03 2.97
C GLU A 2 -12.32 14.51 3.04
N GLU A 3 -12.51 13.80 1.92
CA GLU A 3 -12.43 12.32 1.84
C GLU A 3 -11.23 11.83 1.03
N GLY A 4 -10.28 12.72 0.74
CA GLY A 4 -9.15 12.44 -0.14
C GLY A 4 -8.18 11.37 0.37
N MET A 5 -7.42 10.80 -0.56
CA MET A 5 -6.40 9.78 -0.34
C MET A 5 -5.12 10.16 -1.09
N LEU A 6 -3.97 9.83 -0.50
CA LEU A 6 -2.64 9.97 -1.09
C LEU A 6 -1.97 8.59 -1.10
N VAL A 7 -1.30 8.27 -2.20
CA VAL A 7 -0.45 7.08 -2.31
C VAL A 7 0.96 7.54 -2.67
N VAL A 8 1.95 6.99 -1.97
CA VAL A 8 3.37 7.20 -2.26
C VAL A 8 4.07 5.85 -2.35
N GLN A 9 5.09 5.74 -3.21
CA GLN A 9 6.00 4.60 -3.12
C GLN A 9 6.81 4.69 -1.82
N SER A 10 7.05 3.57 -1.15
CA SER A 10 7.76 3.49 0.13
C SER A 10 8.96 2.54 0.12
N GLU A 11 9.52 2.34 -1.08
CA GLU A 11 10.76 1.60 -1.35
C GLU A 11 10.71 0.10 -1.01
N SER A 12 11.86 -0.56 -1.09
CA SER A 12 12.02 -1.95 -0.65
C SER A 12 12.08 -2.02 0.89
N PRO A 13 11.21 -2.81 1.54
CA PRO A 13 11.27 -3.00 2.99
C PRO A 13 12.49 -3.84 3.43
N MET A 14 13.16 -4.52 2.49
CA MET A 14 14.30 -5.39 2.77
C MET A 14 15.65 -4.67 2.63
N PHE A 15 15.82 -3.81 1.62
CA PHE A 15 17.08 -3.07 1.42
C PHE A 15 17.03 -1.64 1.95
N TYR A 16 15.84 -1.06 2.09
CA TYR A 16 15.63 0.34 2.44
C TYR A 16 14.63 0.49 3.60
N ALA A 17 14.76 -0.38 4.62
CA ALA A 17 13.85 -0.45 5.76
C ALA A 17 13.63 0.90 6.46
N ASP A 18 14.69 1.70 6.65
CA ASP A 18 14.59 3.02 7.27
C ASP A 18 13.68 3.97 6.47
N TYR A 19 13.81 3.97 5.14
CA TYR A 19 12.95 4.79 4.27
C TYR A 19 11.51 4.31 4.29
N PHE A 20 11.30 2.99 4.28
CA PHE A 20 9.99 2.38 4.39
C PHE A 20 9.28 2.78 5.69
N GLN A 21 9.94 2.59 6.84
CA GLN A 21 9.40 2.91 8.16
C GLN A 21 9.14 4.41 8.33
N ASN A 22 10.08 5.27 7.89
CA ASN A 22 9.93 6.72 7.99
C ASN A 22 8.78 7.22 7.10
N THR A 23 8.62 6.67 5.90
CA THR A 23 7.50 7.03 5.01
C THR A 23 6.16 6.67 5.66
N TYR A 24 6.04 5.47 6.23
CA TYR A 24 4.85 5.07 6.97
C TYR A 24 4.57 5.97 8.18
N LYS A 25 5.56 6.23 9.04
CA LYS A 25 5.42 7.09 10.22
C LYS A 25 5.00 8.51 9.86
N ASN A 26 5.62 9.10 8.83
CA ASN A 26 5.27 10.44 8.35
C ASN A 26 3.82 10.49 7.82
N MET A 27 3.39 9.47 7.10
CA MET A 27 2.01 9.34 6.62
C MET A 27 1.01 9.18 7.77
N ALA A 28 1.31 8.32 8.74
CA ALA A 28 0.48 8.05 9.91
C ALA A 28 0.30 9.26 10.84
N ASN A 29 1.29 10.17 10.88
CA ASN A 29 1.18 11.42 11.64
C ASN A 29 0.22 12.44 11.00
N VAL A 30 -0.11 12.30 9.72
CA VAL A 30 -0.95 13.26 8.98
C VAL A 30 -2.34 12.69 8.68
N PHE A 31 -2.45 11.40 8.39
CA PHE A 31 -3.69 10.77 7.96
C PHE A 31 -4.26 9.82 9.03
N PRO A 32 -5.58 9.88 9.30
CA PRO A 32 -6.21 9.03 10.30
C PRO A 32 -6.22 7.55 9.92
N ILE A 33 -6.07 7.23 8.64
CA ILE A 33 -5.94 5.85 8.15
C ILE A 33 -4.66 5.79 7.32
N THR A 34 -3.72 4.94 7.76
CA THR A 34 -2.51 4.64 7.01
C THR A 34 -2.38 3.14 6.79
N GLN A 35 -2.16 2.71 5.55
CA GLN A 35 -2.03 1.32 5.16
C GLN A 35 -0.82 1.15 4.23
N VAL A 36 -0.30 -0.06 4.17
CA VAL A 36 0.75 -0.44 3.22
C VAL A 36 0.22 -1.56 2.33
N TYR A 37 0.53 -1.50 1.04
CA TYR A 37 0.33 -2.62 0.13
C TYR A 37 1.61 -2.91 -0.65
N THR A 38 1.68 -4.12 -1.20
CA THR A 38 2.82 -4.59 -1.99
C THR A 38 2.43 -4.82 -3.44
N ALA A 39 3.41 -4.68 -4.33
CA ALA A 39 3.30 -5.19 -5.70
C ALA A 39 4.62 -5.82 -6.14
N SER A 40 4.50 -6.87 -6.95
CA SER A 40 5.67 -7.52 -7.57
C SER A 40 6.06 -6.77 -8.83
N ILE A 41 7.19 -6.09 -8.81
CA ILE A 41 7.73 -5.34 -9.94
C ILE A 41 9.11 -5.91 -10.28
N PRO A 42 9.25 -6.77 -11.31
CA PRO A 42 10.47 -7.56 -11.53
C PRO A 42 11.74 -6.76 -11.74
N THR A 43 11.62 -5.52 -12.21
CA THR A 43 12.75 -4.62 -12.47
C THR A 43 13.16 -3.81 -11.23
N TYR A 44 12.41 -3.88 -10.13
CA TYR A 44 12.72 -3.19 -8.89
C TYR A 44 13.41 -4.13 -7.90
N VAL A 45 14.33 -3.56 -7.12
CA VAL A 45 15.19 -4.31 -6.19
C VAL A 45 14.31 -5.00 -5.12
N SER A 46 14.70 -6.21 -4.69
CA SER A 46 14.13 -7.07 -3.61
C SER A 46 12.91 -7.95 -3.87
N GLY A 47 12.17 -7.79 -4.96
CA GLY A 47 10.92 -8.52 -5.14
C GLY A 47 9.69 -7.71 -4.72
N PRO A 48 9.28 -7.67 -3.44
CA PRO A 48 8.09 -6.92 -3.05
C PRO A 48 8.42 -5.42 -2.95
N TRP A 49 7.83 -4.64 -3.85
CA TRP A 49 7.84 -3.19 -3.74
C TRP A 49 6.69 -2.71 -2.87
N THR A 50 6.92 -1.74 -1.99
CA THR A 50 5.89 -1.23 -1.08
C THR A 50 5.36 0.14 -1.50
N PHE A 51 4.09 0.35 -1.17
CA PHE A 51 3.39 1.62 -1.32
C PHE A 51 2.66 1.93 -0.02
N THR A 52 2.74 3.18 0.42
CA THR A 52 2.04 3.66 1.61
C THR A 52 0.86 4.53 1.19
N VAL A 53 -0.30 4.22 1.76
CA VAL A 53 -1.56 4.92 1.50
C VAL A 53 -1.96 5.69 2.75
N GLY A 54 -2.12 7.00 2.63
CA GLY A 54 -2.78 7.83 3.63
C GLY A 54 -4.17 8.21 3.17
N SER A 55 -5.18 7.99 4.01
CA SER A 55 -6.58 8.27 3.70
C SER A 55 -7.25 9.05 4.81
N LYS A 56 -8.08 10.02 4.44
CA LYS A 56 -8.85 10.82 5.40
C LYS A 56 -10.09 10.08 5.94
N LYS A 57 -10.62 9.10 5.20
CA LYS A 57 -11.90 8.45 5.54
C LYS A 57 -12.02 6.99 5.17
N HIS A 58 -11.55 6.59 3.98
CA HIS A 58 -11.80 5.26 3.45
C HIS A 58 -10.60 4.35 3.60
N ARG A 59 -10.81 3.09 3.96
CA ARG A 59 -9.75 2.09 3.87
C ARG A 59 -9.51 1.69 2.42
N ALA A 60 -8.24 1.62 2.04
CA ALA A 60 -7.81 1.35 0.68
C ALA A 60 -7.93 -0.13 0.27
N ASP A 61 -8.03 -1.07 1.21
CA ASP A 61 -8.25 -2.50 0.95
C ASP A 61 -9.70 -2.84 0.55
N ASN A 62 -10.62 -1.87 0.67
CA ASN A 62 -12.01 -2.00 0.27
C ASN A 62 -12.27 -1.29 -1.07
N ILE A 63 -12.69 -2.06 -2.08
CA ILE A 63 -13.19 -1.52 -3.34
C ILE A 63 -14.64 -1.07 -3.13
N ALA A 64 -14.96 0.17 -3.48
CA ALA A 64 -16.32 0.68 -3.38
C ALA A 64 -17.28 -0.13 -4.27
N ASP A 65 -18.48 -0.44 -3.77
CA ASP A 65 -19.45 -1.33 -4.44
C ASP A 65 -19.89 -0.85 -5.82
N ASN A 66 -19.84 0.46 -6.05
CA ASN A 66 -20.19 1.09 -7.33
C ASN A 66 -19.04 1.10 -8.34
N LYS A 67 -17.88 0.48 -8.03
CA LYS A 67 -16.72 0.41 -8.93
C LYS A 67 -16.57 -0.98 -9.52
N THR A 68 -16.52 -1.04 -10.84
CA THR A 68 -16.16 -2.23 -11.61
C THR A 68 -14.67 -2.18 -11.94
N VAL A 69 -14.01 -3.34 -11.81
CA VAL A 69 -12.62 -3.51 -12.24
C VAL A 69 -12.63 -3.99 -13.70
N PRO A 70 -11.97 -3.29 -14.64
CA PRO A 70 -11.92 -3.73 -16.03
C PRO A 70 -11.30 -5.13 -16.18
N SER A 71 -11.87 -5.96 -17.05
CA SER A 71 -11.40 -7.33 -17.29
C SER A 71 -10.14 -7.41 -18.15
N SER A 72 -9.76 -6.33 -18.83
CA SER A 72 -8.60 -6.27 -19.75
C SER A 72 -7.26 -5.96 -19.06
N LEU A 73 -7.25 -5.83 -17.73
CA LEU A 73 -6.04 -5.52 -16.96
C LEU A 73 -5.12 -6.74 -16.87
N ARG A 74 -3.80 -6.48 -16.90
CA ARG A 74 -2.77 -7.53 -16.89
C ARG A 74 -2.29 -7.94 -15.49
N TYR A 75 -2.53 -7.10 -14.48
CA TYR A 75 -2.02 -7.31 -13.12
C TYR A 75 -3.13 -7.12 -12.08
N TYR A 76 -3.73 -5.93 -12.06
CA TYR A 76 -4.74 -5.58 -11.07
C TYR A 76 -6.06 -6.30 -11.35
N ASN A 77 -6.59 -6.96 -10.32
CA ASN A 77 -7.95 -7.48 -10.23
C ASN A 77 -8.43 -7.37 -8.78
N LYS A 78 -9.68 -7.75 -8.48
CA LYS A 78 -10.29 -7.55 -7.15
C LYS A 78 -9.58 -8.37 -6.06
N GLU A 79 -9.14 -9.56 -6.41
CA GLU A 79 -8.46 -10.51 -5.53
C GLU A 79 -7.06 -10.01 -5.21
N ILE A 80 -6.31 -9.58 -6.23
CA ILE A 80 -4.98 -8.97 -6.10
C ILE A 80 -5.05 -7.69 -5.27
N HIS A 81 -6.08 -6.85 -5.47
CA HIS A 81 -6.28 -5.65 -4.65
C HIS A 81 -6.29 -5.97 -3.16
N LYS A 82 -7.12 -6.94 -2.74
CA LYS A 82 -7.21 -7.34 -1.33
C LYS A 82 -5.91 -8.00 -0.85
N ALA A 83 -5.35 -8.90 -1.65
CA ALA A 83 -4.14 -9.64 -1.31
C ALA A 83 -2.92 -8.72 -1.16
N ALA A 84 -2.85 -7.61 -1.91
CA ALA A 84 -1.73 -6.67 -1.84
C ALA A 84 -1.52 -6.07 -0.44
N PHE A 85 -2.59 -5.96 0.36
CA PHE A 85 -2.54 -5.46 1.75
C PHE A 85 -2.22 -6.57 2.78
N ALA A 86 -2.10 -7.82 2.36
CA ALA A 86 -1.69 -8.92 3.24
C ALA A 86 -0.16 -8.94 3.37
N LEU A 87 0.34 -8.21 4.37
CA LEU A 87 1.78 -8.06 4.59
C LEU A 87 2.38 -9.30 5.27
N PRO A 88 3.58 -9.75 4.87
CA PRO A 88 4.39 -10.68 5.64
C PRO A 88 4.66 -10.16 7.06
N GLU A 89 4.84 -11.09 8.00
CA GLU A 89 4.96 -10.76 9.42
C GLU A 89 6.13 -9.82 9.74
N PHE A 90 7.28 -9.99 9.09
CA PHE A 90 8.43 -9.09 9.30
C PHE A 90 8.11 -7.64 8.92
N MET A 91 7.28 -7.42 7.89
CA MET A 91 6.86 -6.07 7.51
C MET A 91 5.89 -5.52 8.53
N ARG A 92 4.96 -6.33 9.07
CA ARG A 92 4.05 -5.90 10.12
C ARG A 92 4.81 -5.40 11.34
N GLN A 93 5.80 -6.15 11.80
CA GLN A 93 6.65 -5.78 12.94
C GLN A 93 7.43 -4.49 12.71
N MET A 94 7.80 -4.17 11.46
CA MET A 94 8.45 -2.89 11.13
C MET A 94 7.50 -1.69 11.23
N LEU A 95 6.19 -1.88 11.14
CA LEU A 95 5.18 -0.83 11.14
C LEU A 95 4.58 -0.53 12.53
N GLU A 96 4.89 -1.36 13.53
CA GLU A 96 4.57 -1.14 14.95
C GLU A 96 5.43 -0.01 15.55
#